data_AF-A0A2E7JDV4-F1
#
_entry.id   AF-A0A2E7JDV4-F1
#
_cell.length_a   1.000
_cell.length_b   1.000
_cell.length_c   1.000
_cell.angle_alpha   90.00
_cell.angle_beta   90.00
_cell.angle_gamma   90.00
#
_symmetry.space_group_name_H-M   'P 1'
#
loop_
_entity.id
_entity.type
_entity.pdbx_description
1 polymer ?
#
loop_
_entity_poly.entity_id
_entity_poly.type
_entity_poly.pdbx_seq_one_letter_code
_entity_poly.pdbx_strand_id
1 'polypeptide(L)' 'MNKTEAIQYFGNASRLASALDITRQAVSNWPEEIPRGRQYELQALTGGVLKVTPKKAQTKDDVQRPKAS' A
#
# COMPACT_ATOMS: atom_id res chain seq x y z
N MET A 1 -2.71 1.78 0.01
CA MET A 1 -1.95 0.52 0.15
C MET A 1 -0.98 0.65 1.33
N ASN A 2 -0.69 -0.46 1.98
CA ASN A 2 0.32 -0.50 3.04
C ASN A 2 1.64 -1.09 2.53
N LYS A 3 2.73 -0.84 3.26
CA LYS A 3 4.07 -1.36 2.91
C LYS A 3 4.07 -2.87 2.69
N THR A 4 3.44 -3.61 3.59
CA THR A 4 3.39 -5.08 3.57
C THR A 4 2.63 -5.63 2.36
N GLU A 5 1.58 -4.94 1.92
CA GLU A 5 0.80 -5.31 0.74
C GLU A 5 1.63 -5.17 -0.54
N ALA A 6 2.33 -4.04 -0.68
CA ALA A 6 3.25 -3.84 -1.78
C ALA A 6 4.37 -4.89 -1.78
N ILE A 7 5.00 -5.15 -0.62
CA ILE A 7 6.06 -6.17 -0.52
C ILE A 7 5.56 -7.57 -0.90
N GLN A 8 4.35 -7.95 -0.48
CA GLN A 8 3.76 -9.25 -0.85
C GLN A 8 3.50 -9.36 -2.35
N TYR A 9 3.00 -8.30 -2.99
CA TYR A 9 2.75 -8.29 -4.43
C TYR A 9 4.04 -8.51 -5.24
N PHE A 10 5.12 -7.81 -4.90
CA PHE A 10 6.43 -7.98 -5.56
C PHE A 10 7.20 -9.21 -5.04
N GLY A 11 6.65 -9.92 -4.05
CA GLY A 11 7.24 -11.07 -3.37
C GLY A 11 8.28 -10.73 -2.31
N ASN A 12 9.12 -9.70 -2.52
CA ASN A 12 10.04 -9.22 -1.49
C ASN A 12 10.38 -7.73 -1.66
N ALA A 13 10.91 -7.13 -0.57
CA ALA A 13 11.27 -5.71 -0.53
C ALA A 13 12.37 -5.32 -1.53
N SER A 14 13.27 -6.25 -1.89
CA SER A 14 14.32 -5.98 -2.87
C SER A 14 13.76 -5.86 -4.29
N ARG A 15 12.83 -6.73 -4.68
CA ARG A 15 12.13 -6.68 -5.99
C ARG A 15 11.28 -5.43 -6.12
N LEU A 16 10.57 -5.06 -5.06
CA LEU A 16 9.85 -3.79 -4.98
C LEU A 16 10.79 -2.59 -5.16
N ALA A 17 11.95 -2.61 -4.50
CA ALA A 17 12.96 -1.56 -4.62
C ALA A 17 13.52 -1.47 -6.05
N SER A 18 13.85 -2.61 -6.67
CA SER A 18 14.31 -2.68 -8.06
C SER A 18 13.26 -2.18 -9.05
N ALA A 19 11.97 -2.44 -8.82
CA ALA A 19 10.90 -1.96 -9.69
C ALA A 19 10.74 -0.43 -9.65
N LEU A 20 11.10 0.20 -8.54
CA LEU A 20 11.04 1.64 -8.33
C LEU A 20 12.39 2.35 -8.52
N ASP A 21 13.42 1.61 -8.91
CA ASP A 21 14.81 2.09 -8.99
C ASP A 21 15.29 2.79 -7.69
N ILE A 22 14.95 2.20 -6.55
CA ILE A 22 15.37 2.66 -5.22
C ILE A 22 16.11 1.58 -4.47
N THR A 23 16.71 1.94 -3.32
CA THR A 23 17.36 0.98 -2.45
C THR A 23 16.36 0.24 -1.56
N ARG A 24 16.68 -1.00 -1.16
CA ARG A 24 15.90 -1.76 -0.17
C ARG A 24 15.72 -1.00 1.15
N GLN A 25 16.74 -0.23 1.54
CA GLN A 25 16.69 0.62 2.74
C GLN A 25 15.63 1.71 2.62
N ALA A 26 15.45 2.30 1.43
CA ALA A 26 14.39 3.27 1.20
C ALA A 26 13.00 2.66 1.41
N VAL A 27 12.77 1.42 0.93
CA VAL A 27 11.53 0.67 1.18
C VAL A 27 11.35 0.38 2.67
N SER A 28 12.41 -0.01 3.38
CA SER A 28 12.35 -0.26 4.81
C SER A 28 11.96 0.98 5.62
N ASN A 29 12.46 2.15 5.21
CA ASN A 29 12.19 3.45 5.83
C ASN A 29 10.79 4.01 5.52
N TRP A 30 10.00 3.36 4.66
CA TRP A 30 8.63 3.80 4.45
C TRP A 30 7.78 3.65 5.71
N PRO A 31 6.89 4.62 5.97
CA PRO A 31 5.85 4.48 6.98
C PRO A 31 4.93 3.29 6.67
N GLU A 32 4.11 2.90 7.64
CA GLU A 32 3.14 1.80 7.49
C GLU A 32 2.23 2.01 6.27
N GLU A 33 1.73 3.24 6.13
CA GLU A 33 1.08 3.70 4.91
C GLU A 33 2.09 4.31 3.94
N ILE A 34 2.17 3.78 2.72
CA ILE A 34 3.10 4.26 1.71
C ILE A 34 2.74 5.72 1.33
N PRO A 35 3.71 6.65 1.20
CA PRO A 35 3.42 8.01 0.76
C PRO A 35 2.68 8.05 -0.58
N ARG A 36 1.67 8.91 -0.73
CA ARG A 36 0.79 8.93 -1.93
C ARG A 36 1.54 8.96 -3.27
N GLY A 37 2.65 9.71 -3.38
CA GLY A 37 3.45 9.72 -4.61
C GLY A 37 3.93 8.33 -5.02
N ARG A 38 4.47 7.57 -4.06
CA ARG A 38 4.91 6.19 -4.26
C ARG A 38 3.77 5.24 -4.57
N GLN A 39 2.60 5.51 -4.00
CA GLN A 39 1.41 4.72 -4.33
C GLN A 39 1.00 4.86 -5.80
N TYR A 40 1.09 6.07 -6.37
CA TYR A 40 0.80 6.27 -7.79
C TYR A 40 1.84 5.61 -8.69
N GLU A 41 3.14 5.70 -8.32
CA GLU A 41 4.22 4.98 -9.01
C GLU A 41 3.94 3.48 -9.03
N LEU A 42 3.58 2.90 -7.87
CA LEU A 42 3.26 1.49 -7.76
C LEU A 42 1.99 1.11 -8.54
N GLN A 43 0.97 1.96 -8.54
CA GLN A 43 -0.22 1.73 -9.35
C GLN A 43 0.11 1.68 -10.84
N ALA A 44 0.96 2.59 -11.32
CA ALA A 44 1.41 2.62 -12.71
C ALA A 44 2.24 1.37 -13.06
N LEU A 45 3.18 0.98 -12.20
CA LEU A 45 4.04 -0.20 -12.39
C LEU A 45 3.25 -1.52 -12.39
N THR A 46 2.21 -1.59 -11.57
CA THR A 46 1.40 -2.81 -11.42
C THR A 46 0.18 -2.83 -12.35
N GLY A 47 0.05 -1.87 -13.27
CA GLY A 47 -1.09 -1.80 -14.19
C GLY A 47 -2.44 -1.66 -13.49
N GLY A 48 -2.48 -1.05 -12.30
CA GLY A 48 -3.71 -0.86 -11.53
C GLY A 48 -4.06 -1.98 -10.54
N VAL A 49 -3.19 -2.98 -10.34
CA VAL A 49 -3.41 -4.01 -9.31
C VAL A 49 -3.26 -3.43 -7.91
N LEU A 50 -2.16 -2.71 -7.64
CA LEU A 50 -2.02 -1.95 -6.40
C LEU A 50 -2.70 -0.59 -6.57
N LYS A 51 -3.73 -0.34 -5.77
CA LYS A 51 -4.46 0.94 -5.82
C LYS A 51 -3.96 1.90 -4.74
N VAL A 52 -3.82 3.16 -5.14
CA VAL A 52 -3.59 4.27 -4.22
C VAL A 52 -4.70 4.25 -3.17
N THR A 53 -4.35 4.35 -1.88
CA THR A 53 -5.36 4.47 -0.84
C THR A 53 -6.16 5.73 -1.17
N PRO A 54 -7.48 5.63 -1.43
CA PRO A 54 -8.30 6.83 -1.46
C PRO A 54 -8.13 7.49 -0.09
N LYS A 55 -7.96 8.81 -0.05
CA LYS A 55 -7.99 9.57 1.21
C LYS A 55 -9.32 9.21 1.86
N LYS A 56 -9.31 8.28 2.82
CA LYS A 56 -10.52 7.95 3.56
C LYS A 56 -10.94 9.26 4.20
N ALA A 57 -12.05 9.83 3.72
CA ALA A 57 -12.92 10.55 4.61
C ALA A 57 -13.12 9.59 5.78
N GLN A 58 -12.80 10.03 6.99
CA GLN A 58 -12.98 9.23 8.18
C GLN A 58 -14.49 8.98 8.36
N THR A 59 -15.09 8.06 7.61
CA THR A 59 -16.27 7.37 8.09
C THR A 59 -15.73 6.34 9.06
N LYS A 60 -15.73 6.77 10.32
CA LYS A 60 -15.86 5.87 11.46
C LYS A 60 -17.16 5.09 11.20
N ASP A 61 -17.07 3.97 10.49
CA ASP A 61 -18.15 2.99 10.45
C ASP A 61 -18.16 2.27 11.80
N ASP A 62 -18.57 3.03 12.81
CA ASP A 62 -19.23 2.54 14.00
C ASP A 62 -20.66 2.17 13.57
N VAL A 63 -20.78 1.08 12.83
CA VAL A 63 -22.03 0.30 12.78
C VAL A 63 -21.65 -1.10 13.21
N GLN A 64 -21.45 -1.21 14.52
CA GLN A 64 -21.67 -2.44 15.26
C GLN A 64 -23.02 -3.02 14.80
N ARG A 65 -22.99 -3.97 13.86
CA ARG A 65 -24.13 -4.83 13.57
C ARG A 65 -23.96 -6.07 14.43
N PRO A 66 -24.56 -6.16 15.64
CA PRO A 66 -24.62 -7.44 16.30
C PRO A 66 -25.48 -8.38 15.46
N LYS A 67 -24.93 -9.55 15.14
CA LYS A 67 -25.72 -10.73 14.80
C LYS A 67 -26.54 -11.13 16.02
N ALA A 68 -27.85 -11.23 15.88
CA ALA A 68 -28.79 -12.08 16.62
C ALA A 68 -30.20 -11.60 16.20
N SER A 69 -31.22 -12.42 15.99
CA SER A 69 -31.36 -13.88 15.87
C SER A 69 -32.69 -14.13 15.17
#